data_AF-A0A2R6ME01-F1
#
_entry.id   AF-A0A2R6ME01-F1
#
_cell.length_a   1.000
_cell.length_b   1.000
_cell.length_c   1.000
_cell.angle_alpha   90.00
_cell.angle_beta   90.00
_cell.angle_gamma   90.00
#
_symmetry.space_group_name_H-M   'P 1'
#
loop_
_entity.id
_entity.type
_entity.pdbx_description
1 polymer ?
#
loop_
_entity_poly.entity_id
_entity_poly.type
_entity_poly.pdbx_seq_one_letter_code
_entity_poly.pdbx_strand_id
1 'polypeptide(L)'
;MTTAANPLGQRSASIAARQKRGWVTISSSSSVAGTSPLGAVLDRHIAEKDEQSAHTPALPTLRAQQRDLRERLRSGVDSRIDLLMWSHAAAATSTGHVPDSWFSDLLNDRWVVAACLNDPDRRAALCGDRSPDAAAVKSVRLDIVQDVLSPGFQTALSSVRGRAMDHTDDGQGVKNTDKQRFLAMRPRLHQIAVAQHKSLRQAFGLGDWEPLISREDVIEWSDYCGYAAAGFLSREFTSRVASPLGEWWGSLTNDRGGELVSLLAAEVLPRFNAALRVSAAESDEMASRACFDSEGGNIS
;
A
#
# COMPACT_ATOMS: atom_id res chain seq x y z
N MET A 1 -13.19 -51.22 -52.26
CA MET A 1 -12.45 -51.66 -51.06
C MET A 1 -11.41 -50.57 -50.79
N THR A 2 -11.47 -49.70 -49.78
CA THR A 2 -12.12 -49.76 -48.47
C THR A 2 -12.35 -48.32 -48.01
N THR A 3 -13.52 -48.09 -47.43
CA THR A 3 -14.04 -46.86 -46.85
C THR A 3 -13.29 -46.48 -45.57
N ALA A 4 -12.95 -45.20 -45.36
CA ALA A 4 -12.62 -44.66 -44.05
C ALA A 4 -13.48 -43.41 -43.80
N ALA A 5 -14.55 -43.62 -43.02
CA ALA A 5 -15.38 -42.58 -42.45
C ALA A 5 -14.69 -41.99 -41.21
N ASN A 6 -14.77 -40.68 -41.05
CA ASN A 6 -14.29 -39.96 -39.87
C ASN A 6 -15.51 -39.33 -39.17
N PRO A 7 -15.91 -39.77 -37.96
CA PRO A 7 -17.00 -39.13 -37.26
C PRO A 7 -16.50 -38.05 -36.29
N LEU A 8 -17.12 -36.88 -36.43
CA LEU A 8 -17.28 -35.85 -35.41
C LEU A 8 -17.80 -36.48 -34.11
N GLY A 9 -17.15 -36.14 -32.98
CA GLY A 9 -17.76 -36.37 -31.67
C GLY A 9 -16.73 -36.57 -30.57
N GLN A 10 -16.20 -35.47 -30.03
CA GLN A 10 -15.78 -35.35 -28.62
C GLN A 10 -15.25 -33.93 -28.35
N ARG A 11 -16.17 -32.97 -28.21
CA ARG A 11 -15.93 -31.67 -27.55
C ARG A 11 -17.14 -31.37 -26.67
N SER A 12 -17.29 -32.12 -25.59
CA SER A 12 -18.28 -31.85 -24.53
C SER A 12 -17.91 -32.63 -23.27
N ALA A 13 -16.75 -32.32 -22.69
CA ALA A 13 -16.36 -32.81 -21.35
C ALA A 13 -15.18 -32.02 -20.77
N SER A 14 -15.31 -30.70 -20.53
CA SER A 14 -14.38 -30.02 -19.60
C SER A 14 -14.90 -28.71 -18.97
N ILE A 15 -16.21 -28.48 -18.93
CA ILE A 15 -16.78 -27.23 -18.36
C ILE A 15 -17.35 -27.42 -16.94
N ALA A 16 -17.29 -28.63 -16.36
CA ALA A 16 -17.97 -28.96 -15.11
C ALA A 16 -17.09 -29.09 -13.85
N ALA A 17 -15.84 -28.59 -13.82
CA ALA A 17 -14.95 -28.81 -12.68
C ALA A 17 -14.13 -27.59 -12.19
N ARG A 18 -14.69 -26.37 -12.29
CA ARG A 18 -14.04 -25.17 -11.72
C ARG A 18 -14.96 -24.27 -10.88
N GLN A 19 -15.98 -24.88 -10.26
CA GLN A 19 -16.85 -24.24 -9.27
C GLN A 19 -16.57 -24.87 -7.90
N LYS A 20 -15.71 -24.19 -7.12
CA LYS A 20 -15.47 -24.28 -5.66
C LYS A 20 -14.01 -23.91 -5.38
N ARG A 21 -13.73 -22.61 -5.33
CA ARG A 21 -12.62 -22.09 -4.50
C ARG A 21 -13.21 -21.03 -3.58
N GLY A 22 -13.83 -21.52 -2.52
CA GLY A 22 -13.95 -20.73 -1.30
C GLY A 22 -12.53 -20.43 -0.80
N TRP A 23 -12.39 -19.27 -0.17
CA TRP A 23 -11.14 -18.77 0.37
C TRP A 23 -10.51 -19.81 1.31
N VAL A 24 -9.46 -20.48 0.85
CA VAL A 24 -8.63 -21.37 1.67
C VAL A 24 -7.26 -20.71 1.80
N THR A 25 -7.00 -20.18 2.99
CA THR A 25 -5.67 -19.76 3.45
C THR A 25 -4.78 -20.99 3.56
N ILE A 26 -3.80 -21.13 2.66
CA ILE A 26 -2.68 -22.05 2.82
C ILE A 26 -1.48 -21.21 3.21
N SER A 27 -1.13 -21.28 4.50
CA SER A 27 0.14 -20.75 5.00
C SER A 27 1.28 -21.61 4.46
N SER A 28 2.26 -20.99 3.80
CA SER A 28 3.56 -21.61 3.57
C SER A 28 4.64 -20.56 3.60
N SER A 29 5.54 -20.72 4.55
CA SER A 29 6.73 -19.93 4.80
C SER A 29 7.80 -20.22 3.74
N SER A 30 8.29 -19.17 3.08
CA SER A 30 9.55 -19.19 2.35
C SER A 30 10.23 -17.83 2.53
N SER A 31 11.42 -17.83 3.12
CA SER A 31 12.24 -16.64 3.30
C SER A 31 12.83 -16.20 1.97
N VAL A 32 12.51 -14.99 1.51
CA VAL A 32 13.21 -14.34 0.40
C VAL A 32 13.63 -12.93 0.83
N ALA A 33 14.88 -12.62 0.53
CA ALA A 33 15.57 -11.37 0.85
C ALA A 33 14.83 -10.13 0.30
N GLY A 34 14.89 -9.03 1.06
CA GLY A 34 14.38 -7.71 0.64
C GLY A 34 13.01 -7.34 1.21
N THR A 35 12.73 -7.64 2.47
CA THR A 35 11.48 -7.22 3.12
C THR A 35 11.56 -5.74 3.51
N SER A 36 10.90 -4.86 2.76
CA SER A 36 10.54 -3.49 3.18
C SER A 36 10.07 -3.50 4.64
N PRO A 37 10.51 -2.63 5.58
CA PRO A 37 10.04 -2.67 6.97
C PRO A 37 8.54 -2.40 7.11
N LEU A 38 7.92 -1.65 6.17
CA LEU A 38 6.45 -1.59 6.10
C LEU A 38 5.88 -2.88 5.53
N GLY A 39 6.54 -3.53 4.57
CA GLY A 39 6.24 -4.90 4.15
C GLY A 39 6.34 -5.86 5.34
N ALA A 40 7.41 -5.85 6.14
CA ALA A 40 7.57 -6.67 7.32
C ALA A 40 6.58 -6.32 8.43
N VAL A 41 6.16 -5.07 8.59
CA VAL A 41 5.11 -4.68 9.54
C VAL A 41 3.74 -5.13 9.03
N LEU A 42 3.38 -4.89 7.77
CA LEU A 42 2.11 -5.32 7.17
C LEU A 42 2.03 -6.84 7.00
N ASP A 43 3.12 -7.50 6.61
CA ASP A 43 3.26 -8.95 6.39
C ASP A 43 3.30 -9.72 7.71
N ARG A 44 3.99 -9.21 8.76
CA ARG A 44 3.93 -9.78 10.12
C ARG A 44 2.50 -9.72 10.68
N HIS A 45 1.70 -8.73 10.28
CA HIS A 45 0.29 -8.62 10.66
C HIS A 45 -0.68 -9.44 9.79
N ILE A 46 -0.25 -9.94 8.62
CA ILE A 46 -1.02 -10.91 7.81
C ILE A 46 -0.89 -12.33 8.40
N ALA A 47 0.20 -12.63 9.12
CA ALA A 47 0.48 -13.94 9.71
C ALA A 47 -0.06 -14.16 11.13
N GLU A 48 -0.25 -13.12 11.95
CA GLU A 48 -0.67 -13.28 13.35
C GLU A 48 -2.18 -13.11 13.53
N LYS A 49 -2.85 -14.25 13.65
CA LYS A 49 -4.26 -14.39 14.04
C LYS A 49 -4.34 -14.99 15.45
N ASP A 50 -3.78 -14.32 16.46
CA ASP A 50 -3.97 -14.70 17.86
C ASP A 50 -4.38 -13.49 18.73
N GLU A 51 -5.44 -13.72 19.52
CA GLU A 51 -6.09 -12.81 20.45
C GLU A 51 -5.33 -12.74 21.78
N GLN A 52 -5.00 -11.54 22.28
CA GLN A 52 -5.12 -11.13 23.70
C GLN A 52 -4.64 -9.67 23.85
N SER A 53 -5.48 -8.81 24.44
CA SER A 53 -5.39 -7.34 24.40
C SER A 53 -4.53 -6.72 25.50
N ALA A 54 -3.62 -5.82 25.11
CA ALA A 54 -3.06 -4.77 25.96
C ALA A 54 -2.73 -3.54 25.07
N HIS A 55 -3.20 -2.36 25.47
CA HIS A 55 -3.22 -1.15 24.63
C HIS A 55 -1.93 -0.32 24.75
N THR A 56 -1.14 -0.24 23.67
CA THR A 56 -0.04 0.73 23.54
C THR A 56 -0.57 2.12 23.14
N PRO A 57 0.02 3.22 23.64
CA PRO A 57 -0.29 4.56 23.13
C PRO A 57 0.08 4.68 21.64
N ALA A 58 -0.84 5.23 20.84
CA ALA A 58 -0.72 5.33 19.37
C ALA A 58 0.52 6.09 18.86
N LEU A 59 1.00 7.05 19.65
CA LEU A 59 1.99 8.05 19.25
C LEU A 59 3.43 7.51 19.23
N PRO A 60 3.95 6.81 20.26
CA PRO A 60 5.28 6.20 20.21
C PRO A 60 5.51 5.27 19.02
N THR A 61 4.56 4.38 18.71
CA THR A 61 4.68 3.45 17.57
C THR A 61 4.69 4.20 16.24
N LEU A 62 3.79 5.17 16.06
CA LEU A 62 3.76 5.97 14.84
C LEU A 62 5.10 6.71 14.63
N ARG A 63 5.67 7.27 15.71
CA ARG A 63 7.00 7.90 15.67
C ARG A 63 8.11 6.91 15.31
N ALA A 64 8.07 5.69 15.84
CA ALA A 64 9.03 4.65 15.49
C ALA A 64 8.94 4.31 13.99
N GLN A 65 7.73 4.07 13.47
CA GLN A 65 7.49 3.79 12.05
C GLN A 65 7.98 4.94 11.14
N GLN A 66 7.70 6.18 11.53
CA GLN A 66 8.17 7.39 10.82
C GLN A 66 9.70 7.51 10.83
N ARG A 67 10.35 7.15 11.94
CA ARG A 67 11.82 7.13 12.05
C ARG A 67 12.42 6.06 11.13
N ASP A 68 11.86 4.86 11.14
CA ASP A 68 12.35 3.75 10.34
C ASP A 68 12.23 4.04 8.82
N LEU A 69 11.17 4.73 8.39
CA LEU A 69 11.02 5.17 7.00
C LEU A 69 12.08 6.20 6.58
N ARG A 70 12.41 7.14 7.46
CA ARG A 70 13.48 8.13 7.21
C ARG A 70 14.83 7.45 7.14
N GLU A 71 15.09 6.50 8.02
CA GLU A 71 16.36 5.76 8.03
C GLU A 71 16.53 4.93 6.77
N ARG A 72 15.46 4.28 6.31
CA ARG A 72 15.47 3.55 5.05
C ARG A 72 15.75 4.44 3.84
N LEU A 73 15.19 5.66 3.80
CA LEU A 73 15.51 6.60 2.72
C LEU A 73 16.98 7.02 2.79
N ARG A 74 17.52 7.24 4.00
CA ARG A 74 18.94 7.59 4.19
C ARG A 74 19.87 6.49 3.73
N SER A 75 19.58 5.21 4.03
CA SER A 75 20.34 4.08 3.49
C SER A 75 20.16 3.92 1.98
N GLY A 76 19.02 4.35 1.46
CA GLY A 76 18.61 4.18 0.07
C GLY A 76 17.76 2.93 -0.10
N VAL A 77 17.03 2.90 -1.21
CA VAL A 77 16.16 1.78 -1.61
C VAL A 77 16.82 0.94 -2.69
N ASP A 78 16.39 -0.31 -2.84
CA ASP A 78 17.05 -1.24 -3.75
C ASP A 78 16.68 -0.96 -5.22
N SER A 79 15.44 -0.60 -5.48
CA SER A 79 14.91 -0.45 -6.85
C SER A 79 13.85 0.64 -6.94
N ARG A 80 13.50 1.03 -8.17
CA ARG A 80 12.40 1.98 -8.42
C ARG A 80 11.04 1.42 -7.94
N ILE A 81 10.84 0.10 -8.04
CA ILE A 81 9.66 -0.57 -7.46
C ILE A 81 9.68 -0.45 -5.94
N ASP A 82 10.84 -0.64 -5.32
CA ASP A 82 10.99 -0.48 -3.87
C ASP A 82 10.76 0.97 -3.41
N LEU A 83 11.19 1.96 -4.21
CA LEU A 83 10.88 3.37 -3.99
C LEU A 83 9.38 3.66 -4.06
N LEU A 84 8.66 3.06 -5.01
CA LEU A 84 7.20 3.16 -5.10
C LEU A 84 6.54 2.60 -3.83
N MET A 85 6.95 1.41 -3.38
CA MET A 85 6.43 0.80 -2.15
C MET A 85 6.76 1.64 -0.91
N TRP A 86 7.96 2.20 -0.84
CA TRP A 86 8.38 3.11 0.21
C TRP A 86 7.56 4.41 0.21
N SER A 87 7.24 4.96 -0.96
CA SER A 87 6.43 6.20 -1.05
C SER A 87 5.00 5.99 -0.56
N HIS A 88 4.40 4.82 -0.86
CA HIS A 88 3.12 4.41 -0.29
C HIS A 88 3.19 4.25 1.23
N ALA A 89 4.28 3.67 1.74
CA ALA A 89 4.54 3.57 3.18
C ALA A 89 4.58 4.95 3.87
N ALA A 90 5.23 5.92 3.23
CA ALA A 90 5.27 7.30 3.70
C ALA A 90 3.87 7.94 3.69
N ALA A 91 3.05 7.66 2.68
CA ALA A 91 1.66 8.09 2.63
C ALA A 91 0.83 7.51 3.79
N ALA A 92 0.95 6.22 4.07
CA ALA A 92 0.26 5.57 5.18
C ALA A 92 0.68 6.14 6.54
N THR A 93 1.98 6.22 6.82
CA THR A 93 2.50 6.72 8.11
C THR A 93 2.35 8.23 8.31
N SER A 94 2.08 8.97 7.24
CA SER A 94 1.63 10.37 7.29
C SER A 94 0.10 10.51 7.25
N THR A 95 -0.65 9.40 7.34
CA THR A 95 -2.11 9.36 7.28
C THR A 95 -2.71 10.13 6.12
N GLY A 96 -2.05 10.08 4.95
CA GLY A 96 -2.50 10.77 3.75
C GLY A 96 -2.02 12.22 3.59
N HIS A 97 -1.13 12.72 4.45
CA HIS A 97 -0.69 14.13 4.46
C HIS A 97 0.55 14.44 3.62
N VAL A 98 1.05 13.50 2.83
CA VAL A 98 1.99 13.84 1.75
C VAL A 98 1.25 14.48 0.57
N PRO A 99 1.88 15.39 -0.21
CA PRO A 99 1.25 15.98 -1.39
C PRO A 99 0.90 14.93 -2.46
N ASP A 100 -0.23 15.09 -3.13
CA ASP A 100 -0.69 14.13 -4.14
C ASP A 100 0.20 14.14 -5.40
N SER A 101 0.77 15.29 -5.79
CA SER A 101 1.69 15.37 -6.95
C SER A 101 3.05 14.72 -6.69
N TRP A 102 3.46 14.64 -5.42
CA TRP A 102 4.79 14.19 -5.01
C TRP A 102 5.12 12.80 -5.53
N PHE A 103 4.15 11.88 -5.61
CA PHE A 103 4.40 10.53 -6.12
C PHE A 103 4.90 10.55 -7.55
N SER A 104 4.25 11.33 -8.42
CA SER A 104 4.66 11.49 -9.81
C SER A 104 6.00 12.21 -9.90
N ASP A 105 6.20 13.29 -9.15
CA ASP A 105 7.44 14.06 -9.14
C ASP A 105 8.64 13.19 -8.70
N LEU A 106 8.48 12.43 -7.62
CA LEU A 106 9.48 11.51 -7.08
C LEU A 106 9.82 10.36 -8.04
N LEU A 107 8.78 9.72 -8.58
CA LEU A 107 8.96 8.47 -9.32
C LEU A 107 9.25 8.69 -10.79
N ASN A 108 8.90 9.82 -11.38
CA ASN A 108 9.14 10.12 -12.80
C ASN A 108 10.42 10.92 -13.05
N ASP A 109 10.95 11.62 -12.05
CA ASP A 109 12.27 12.23 -12.15
C ASP A 109 13.36 11.17 -12.01
N ARG A 110 13.96 10.83 -13.15
CA ARG A 110 15.05 9.85 -13.26
C ARG A 110 16.22 10.15 -12.33
N TRP A 111 16.59 11.42 -12.17
CA TRP A 111 17.74 11.82 -11.36
C TRP A 111 17.42 11.69 -9.87
N VAL A 112 16.21 12.08 -9.45
CA VAL A 112 15.73 11.88 -8.07
C VAL A 112 15.62 10.39 -7.74
N VAL A 113 15.08 9.57 -8.66
CA VAL A 113 15.04 8.10 -8.49
C VAL A 113 16.46 7.56 -8.29
N ALA A 114 17.42 7.94 -9.14
CA ALA A 114 18.81 7.52 -8.98
C ALA A 114 19.38 7.95 -7.61
N ALA A 115 19.13 9.17 -7.16
CA ALA A 115 19.59 9.62 -5.85
C ALA A 115 18.99 8.79 -4.69
N CYS A 116 17.80 8.23 -4.86
CA CYS A 116 17.16 7.37 -3.87
C CYS A 116 17.71 5.93 -3.85
N LEU A 117 18.38 5.45 -4.91
CA LEU A 117 18.92 4.09 -4.96
C LEU A 117 20.19 3.94 -4.10
N ASN A 118 20.32 2.82 -3.41
CA ASN A 118 21.50 2.50 -2.59
C ASN A 118 22.73 2.08 -3.42
N ASP A 119 22.51 1.41 -4.55
CA ASP A 119 23.55 0.82 -5.40
C ASP A 119 24.10 1.81 -6.44
N PRO A 120 25.40 2.18 -6.38
CA PRO A 120 26.06 3.03 -7.38
C PRO A 120 25.89 2.55 -8.83
N ASP A 121 25.92 1.25 -9.08
CA ASP A 121 25.87 0.69 -10.44
C ASP A 121 24.48 0.88 -11.04
N ARG A 122 23.43 0.70 -10.23
CA ARG A 122 22.04 0.98 -10.65
C ARG A 122 21.81 2.47 -10.93
N ARG A 123 22.47 3.36 -10.19
CA ARG A 123 22.41 4.81 -10.46
C ARG A 123 23.07 5.14 -11.79
N ALA A 124 24.24 4.57 -12.05
CA ALA A 124 24.96 4.73 -13.32
C ALA A 124 24.15 4.14 -14.49
N ALA A 125 23.51 2.98 -14.32
CA ALA A 125 22.66 2.38 -15.34
C ALA A 125 21.45 3.28 -15.69
N LEU A 126 20.92 4.01 -14.71
CA LEU A 126 19.75 4.88 -14.91
C LEU A 126 20.12 6.22 -15.55
N CYS A 127 21.20 6.86 -15.09
CA CYS A 127 21.57 8.24 -15.45
C CYS A 127 22.84 8.38 -16.32
N GLY A 128 23.59 7.31 -16.55
CA GLY A 128 24.91 7.34 -17.21
C GLY A 128 25.88 8.28 -16.50
N ASP A 129 26.59 9.09 -17.27
CA ASP A 129 27.57 10.07 -16.78
C ASP A 129 26.98 11.18 -15.89
N ARG A 130 25.64 11.31 -15.87
CA ARG A 130 24.91 12.26 -15.01
C ARG A 130 24.41 11.63 -13.71
N SER A 131 24.96 10.47 -13.33
CA SER A 131 24.66 9.82 -12.06
C SER A 131 24.98 10.75 -10.88
N PRO A 132 24.09 10.88 -9.88
CA PRO A 132 24.34 11.75 -8.74
C PRO A 132 25.50 11.23 -7.89
N ASP A 133 26.39 12.13 -7.51
CA ASP A 133 27.48 11.82 -6.59
C ASP A 133 26.96 11.61 -5.15
N ALA A 134 27.86 11.24 -4.24
CA ALA A 134 27.48 10.94 -2.85
C ALA A 134 26.90 12.18 -2.11
N ALA A 135 27.34 13.39 -2.45
CA ALA A 135 26.87 14.62 -1.83
C ALA A 135 25.45 14.96 -2.31
N ALA A 136 25.20 14.86 -3.62
CA ALA A 136 23.89 15.04 -4.24
C ALA A 136 22.89 14.01 -3.72
N VAL A 137 23.29 12.73 -3.62
CA VAL A 137 22.46 11.65 -3.04
C VAL A 137 22.01 12.00 -1.63
N LYS A 138 22.93 12.48 -0.79
CA LYS A 138 22.60 12.88 0.58
C LYS A 138 21.67 14.10 0.59
N SER A 139 21.91 15.09 -0.27
CA SER A 139 21.08 16.29 -0.39
C SER A 139 19.65 15.93 -0.74
N VAL A 140 19.42 15.20 -1.83
CA VAL A 140 18.08 14.83 -2.30
C VAL A 140 17.29 14.07 -1.25
N ARG A 141 17.93 13.10 -0.58
CA ARG A 141 17.29 12.33 0.49
C ARG A 141 16.92 13.22 1.67
N LEU A 142 17.76 14.21 2.00
CA LEU A 142 17.48 15.17 3.05
C LEU A 142 16.33 16.10 2.66
N ASP A 143 16.30 16.58 1.42
CA ASP A 143 15.27 17.47 0.88
C ASP A 143 13.89 16.77 0.92
N ILE A 144 13.82 15.50 0.51
CA ILE A 144 12.58 14.69 0.65
C ILE A 144 12.13 14.60 2.12
N VAL A 145 13.06 14.38 3.06
CA VAL A 145 12.73 14.32 4.48
C VAL A 145 12.22 15.68 5.00
N GLN A 146 12.89 16.76 4.61
CA GLN A 146 12.61 18.10 5.11
C GLN A 146 11.32 18.67 4.52
N ASP A 147 11.14 18.56 3.22
CA ASP A 147 10.10 19.29 2.49
C ASP A 147 8.80 18.48 2.37
N VAL A 148 8.88 17.15 2.42
CA VAL A 148 7.71 16.27 2.27
C VAL A 148 7.39 15.50 3.54
N LEU A 149 8.33 14.70 4.05
CA LEU A 149 8.02 13.78 5.15
C LEU A 149 7.81 14.51 6.47
N SER A 150 8.62 15.53 6.78
CA SER A 150 8.53 16.22 8.07
C SER A 150 7.20 16.98 8.23
N PRO A 151 6.73 17.78 7.26
CA PRO A 151 5.42 18.41 7.34
C PRO A 151 4.27 17.40 7.42
N GLY A 152 4.31 16.35 6.59
CA GLY A 152 3.28 15.30 6.60
C GLY A 152 3.22 14.56 7.95
N PHE A 153 4.37 14.20 8.51
CA PHE A 153 4.45 13.51 9.81
C PHE A 153 4.05 14.40 10.98
N GLN A 154 4.41 15.69 10.96
CA GLN A 154 3.96 16.65 11.97
C GLN A 154 2.44 16.83 11.94
N THR A 155 1.85 16.91 10.76
CA THR A 155 0.39 16.99 10.59
C THR A 155 -0.28 15.73 11.12
N ALA A 156 0.18 14.54 10.71
CA ALA A 156 -0.33 13.27 11.22
C ALA A 156 -0.24 13.15 12.75
N LEU A 157 0.90 13.53 13.34
CA LEU A 157 1.07 13.51 14.81
C LEU A 157 0.14 14.50 15.50
N SER A 158 -0.08 15.68 14.91
CA SER A 158 -1.01 16.69 15.44
C SER A 158 -2.46 16.17 15.40
N SER A 159 -2.86 15.54 14.29
CA SER A 159 -4.17 14.90 14.14
C SER A 159 -4.39 13.74 15.11
N VAL A 160 -3.35 12.95 15.41
CA VAL A 160 -3.44 11.89 16.43
C VAL A 160 -3.47 12.47 17.85
N ARG A 161 -2.69 13.53 18.11
CA ARG A 161 -2.61 14.15 19.45
C ARG A 161 -3.89 14.87 19.85
N GLY A 162 -4.47 15.67 18.95
CA GLY A 162 -5.74 16.36 19.22
C GLY A 162 -6.80 15.37 19.71
N ARG A 163 -6.88 14.22 19.04
CA ARG A 163 -7.88 13.19 19.32
C ARG A 163 -7.57 12.28 20.50
N ALA A 164 -6.30 12.12 20.87
CA ALA A 164 -5.92 11.41 22.07
C ALA A 164 -6.35 12.17 23.34
N MET A 165 -6.43 13.50 23.29
CA MET A 165 -6.94 14.32 24.38
C MET A 165 -8.47 14.23 24.52
N ASP A 166 -9.18 13.94 23.43
CA ASP A 166 -10.64 13.76 23.44
C ASP A 166 -11.09 12.44 24.12
N HIS A 167 -10.16 11.56 24.51
CA HIS A 167 -10.46 10.22 25.07
C HIS A 167 -9.82 9.99 26.44
N THR A 168 -9.24 11.02 27.05
CA THR A 168 -8.81 10.98 28.45
C THR A 168 -9.88 11.58 29.35
N ASP A 169 -11.03 10.91 29.44
CA ASP A 169 -11.90 11.03 30.61
C ASP A 169 -11.51 9.94 31.61
N ASP A 170 -11.36 10.33 32.87
CA ASP A 170 -11.25 9.51 34.08
C ASP A 170 -10.07 8.52 34.23
N GLY A 171 -8.90 9.09 34.55
CA GLY A 171 -8.10 8.65 35.71
C GLY A 171 -7.41 7.28 35.68
N GLN A 172 -7.57 6.44 34.66
CA GLN A 172 -6.87 5.16 34.57
C GLN A 172 -5.70 5.22 33.59
N GLY A 173 -4.49 5.37 34.14
CA GLY A 173 -3.24 5.30 33.38
C GLY A 173 -3.11 3.99 32.62
N VAL A 174 -2.72 4.09 31.34
CA VAL A 174 -2.51 2.97 30.43
C VAL A 174 -1.38 2.08 30.96
N LYS A 175 -1.72 0.86 31.41
CA LYS A 175 -0.77 -0.19 31.81
C LYS A 175 -0.57 -1.18 30.65
N ASN A 176 0.69 -1.45 30.31
CA ASN A 176 1.23 -2.42 29.33
C ASN A 176 1.36 -1.93 27.88
N THR A 177 2.61 -1.83 27.40
CA THR A 177 3.04 -0.99 26.28
C THR A 177 3.39 -1.71 24.97
N ASP A 178 3.21 -3.02 24.86
CA ASP A 178 4.07 -3.77 23.92
C ASP A 178 3.42 -4.29 22.63
N LYS A 179 2.14 -4.02 22.31
CA LYS A 179 1.55 -4.53 21.04
C LYS A 179 0.51 -3.58 20.42
N GLN A 180 0.97 -2.70 19.54
CA GLN A 180 0.07 -1.93 18.66
C GLN A 180 -0.13 -2.65 17.32
N ARG A 181 -1.33 -3.19 17.07
CA ARG A 181 -1.68 -3.90 15.81
C ARG A 181 -2.09 -2.97 14.67
N PHE A 182 -2.54 -1.75 14.98
CA PHE A 182 -3.17 -0.85 14.01
C PHE A 182 -2.44 0.48 13.87
N LEU A 183 -2.31 0.94 12.62
CA LEU A 183 -1.75 2.24 12.25
C LEU A 183 -2.51 3.36 12.99
N ALA A 184 -1.80 4.11 13.82
CA ALA A 184 -2.37 5.18 14.66
C ALA A 184 -3.61 4.76 15.49
N MET A 185 -3.70 3.48 15.89
CA MET A 185 -4.85 2.90 16.59
C MET A 185 -6.16 2.91 15.78
N ARG A 186 -6.08 3.01 14.45
CA ARG A 186 -7.25 3.05 13.56
C ARG A 186 -7.31 1.77 12.71
N PRO A 187 -8.14 0.78 13.07
CA PRO A 187 -8.24 -0.49 12.35
C PRO A 187 -8.63 -0.29 10.88
N ARG A 188 -9.59 0.61 10.58
CA ARG A 188 -10.03 0.88 9.21
C ARG A 188 -8.92 1.49 8.36
N LEU A 189 -8.18 2.47 8.90
CA LEU A 189 -7.02 3.06 8.23
C LEU A 189 -5.95 2.01 7.94
N HIS A 190 -5.67 1.15 8.92
CA HIS A 190 -4.71 0.06 8.76
C HIS A 190 -5.17 -0.94 7.68
N GLN A 191 -6.44 -1.36 7.70
CA GLN A 191 -7.01 -2.28 6.70
C GLN A 191 -6.92 -1.71 5.29
N ILE A 192 -7.22 -0.42 5.11
CA ILE A 192 -7.07 0.27 3.82
C ILE A 192 -5.60 0.27 3.39
N ALA A 193 -4.68 0.65 4.28
CA ALA A 193 -3.24 0.64 3.96
C ALA A 193 -2.73 -0.76 3.58
N VAL A 194 -3.18 -1.82 4.27
CA VAL A 194 -2.87 -3.22 3.92
C VAL A 194 -3.44 -3.58 2.55
N ALA A 195 -4.69 -3.23 2.28
CA ALA A 195 -5.35 -3.55 1.01
C ALA A 195 -4.63 -2.88 -0.17
N GLN A 196 -4.28 -1.60 -0.02
CA GLN A 196 -3.48 -0.83 -0.98
C GLN A 196 -2.10 -1.45 -1.20
N HIS A 197 -1.40 -1.82 -0.12
CA HIS A 197 -0.08 -2.43 -0.25
C HIS A 197 -0.14 -3.76 -1.01
N LYS A 198 -1.14 -4.59 -0.73
CA LYS A 198 -1.38 -5.85 -1.45
C LYS A 198 -1.63 -5.61 -2.94
N SER A 199 -2.46 -4.63 -3.30
CA SER A 199 -2.77 -4.37 -4.71
C SER A 199 -1.53 -3.90 -5.48
N LEU A 200 -0.66 -3.09 -4.86
CA LEU A 200 0.61 -2.69 -5.47
C LEU A 200 1.52 -3.90 -5.66
N ARG A 201 1.64 -4.78 -4.66
CA ARG A 201 2.49 -5.99 -4.77
C ARG A 201 2.00 -6.95 -5.85
N GLN A 202 0.68 -7.12 -5.96
CA GLN A 202 0.05 -7.96 -6.97
C GLN A 202 0.35 -7.43 -8.40
N ALA A 203 0.37 -6.11 -8.60
CA ALA A 203 0.71 -5.51 -9.89
C ALA A 203 2.11 -5.90 -10.41
N PHE A 204 3.04 -6.19 -9.49
CA PHE A 204 4.40 -6.62 -9.82
C PHE A 204 4.66 -8.13 -9.63
N GLY A 205 3.65 -8.92 -9.21
CA GLY A 205 3.83 -10.34 -8.90
C GLY A 205 4.83 -10.60 -7.76
N LEU A 206 4.82 -9.76 -6.71
CA LEU A 206 5.80 -9.83 -5.62
C LEU A 206 5.32 -10.67 -4.43
N GLY A 207 6.10 -11.67 -4.03
CA GLY A 207 5.79 -12.59 -2.92
C GLY A 207 5.03 -13.80 -3.44
N ASP A 208 3.90 -14.13 -2.80
CA ASP A 208 3.07 -15.28 -3.18
C ASP A 208 2.08 -14.99 -4.33
N TRP A 209 2.20 -13.82 -4.97
CA TRP A 209 1.28 -13.39 -6.02
C TRP A 209 1.77 -13.82 -7.40
N GLU A 210 0.90 -14.51 -8.13
CA GLU A 210 1.16 -14.80 -9.54
C GLU A 210 1.12 -13.51 -10.38
N PRO A 211 1.91 -13.43 -11.45
CA PRO A 211 1.87 -12.28 -12.32
C PRO A 211 0.53 -12.16 -13.05
N LEU A 212 0.07 -10.93 -13.25
CA LEU A 212 -1.15 -10.65 -14.03
C LEU A 212 -0.88 -10.90 -15.51
N ILE A 213 -1.54 -11.90 -16.09
CA ILE A 213 -1.32 -12.34 -17.48
C ILE A 213 -2.61 -12.33 -18.28
N SER A 214 -3.76 -12.63 -17.65
CA SER A 214 -5.05 -12.69 -18.32
C SER A 214 -5.88 -11.42 -18.11
N ARG A 215 -6.89 -11.25 -18.96
CA ARG A 215 -7.80 -10.11 -18.86
C ARG A 215 -8.67 -10.17 -17.61
N GLU A 216 -9.00 -11.38 -17.18
CA GLU A 216 -9.74 -11.62 -15.95
C GLU A 216 -8.90 -11.18 -14.74
N ASP A 217 -7.62 -11.56 -14.67
CA ASP A 217 -6.72 -11.16 -13.57
C ASP A 217 -6.57 -9.63 -13.49
N VAL A 218 -6.45 -8.98 -14.64
CA VAL A 218 -6.32 -7.52 -14.72
C VAL A 218 -7.61 -6.81 -14.28
N ILE A 219 -8.78 -7.33 -14.64
CA ILE A 219 -10.07 -6.80 -14.18
C ILE A 219 -10.19 -6.97 -12.66
N GLU A 220 -9.93 -8.18 -12.15
CA GLU A 220 -10.00 -8.47 -10.71
C GLU A 220 -9.05 -7.58 -9.90
N TRP A 221 -7.81 -7.41 -10.38
CA TRP A 221 -6.85 -6.49 -9.79
C TRP A 221 -7.34 -5.04 -9.81
N SER A 222 -7.91 -4.58 -10.91
CA SER A 222 -8.39 -3.20 -11.04
C SER A 222 -9.60 -2.91 -10.14
N ASP A 223 -10.49 -3.89 -9.96
CA ASP A 223 -11.63 -3.79 -9.04
C ASP A 223 -11.15 -3.80 -7.59
N TYR A 224 -10.13 -4.61 -7.27
CA TYR A 224 -9.49 -4.61 -5.96
C TYR A 224 -8.77 -3.27 -5.67
N CYS A 225 -8.13 -2.66 -6.67
CA CYS A 225 -7.63 -1.30 -6.58
C CYS A 225 -8.75 -0.29 -6.32
N GLY A 226 -9.90 -0.43 -6.97
CA GLY A 226 -11.11 0.37 -6.73
C GLY A 226 -11.57 0.31 -5.26
N TYR A 227 -11.61 -0.91 -4.71
CA TYR A 227 -11.90 -1.15 -3.29
C TYR A 227 -10.84 -0.52 -2.37
N ALA A 228 -9.55 -0.75 -2.63
CA ALA A 228 -8.44 -0.23 -1.83
C ALA A 228 -8.32 1.31 -1.90
N ALA A 229 -8.79 1.91 -3.00
CA ALA A 229 -8.92 3.35 -3.16
C ALA A 229 -10.21 3.91 -2.55
N ALA A 230 -11.06 3.11 -1.90
CA ALA A 230 -12.33 3.56 -1.31
C ALA A 230 -13.19 4.44 -2.26
N GLY A 231 -13.21 4.10 -3.55
CA GLY A 231 -13.98 4.85 -4.57
C GLY A 231 -13.32 6.13 -5.09
N PHE A 232 -12.08 6.46 -4.70
CA PHE A 232 -11.36 7.63 -5.22
C PHE A 232 -10.81 7.46 -6.63
N LEU A 233 -10.76 6.22 -7.16
CA LEU A 233 -10.37 5.96 -8.54
C LEU A 233 -11.49 6.37 -9.52
N SER A 234 -11.10 6.69 -10.76
CA SER A 234 -12.06 6.99 -11.83
C SER A 234 -12.99 5.80 -12.07
N ARG A 235 -14.26 6.06 -12.40
CA ARG A 235 -15.22 5.02 -12.81
C ARG A 235 -14.77 4.28 -14.06
N GLU A 236 -13.96 4.95 -14.89
CA GLU A 236 -13.36 4.38 -16.12
C GLU A 236 -11.96 3.79 -15.87
N PHE A 237 -11.60 3.50 -14.62
CA PHE A 237 -10.31 2.88 -14.30
C PHE A 237 -10.25 1.44 -14.83
N THR A 238 -11.17 0.58 -14.42
CA THR A 238 -11.25 -0.82 -14.86
C THR A 238 -11.33 -0.94 -16.38
N SER A 239 -12.14 -0.11 -17.04
CA SER A 239 -12.29 -0.14 -18.50
C SER A 239 -11.00 0.24 -19.24
N ARG A 240 -10.26 1.25 -18.76
CA ARG A 240 -8.97 1.64 -19.34
C ARG A 240 -7.86 0.61 -19.07
N VAL A 241 -7.77 0.11 -17.85
CA VAL A 241 -6.74 -0.85 -17.45
C VAL A 241 -6.90 -2.18 -18.21
N ALA A 242 -8.14 -2.64 -18.38
CA ALA A 242 -8.45 -3.89 -19.07
C ALA A 242 -8.53 -3.76 -20.61
N SER A 243 -8.18 -2.59 -21.16
CA SER A 243 -8.13 -2.36 -22.61
C SER A 243 -6.86 -3.01 -23.19
N PRO A 244 -6.95 -4.02 -24.06
CA PRO A 244 -5.76 -4.73 -24.57
C PRO A 244 -4.79 -3.86 -25.38
N LEU A 245 -5.27 -2.71 -25.87
CA LEU A 245 -4.48 -1.73 -26.62
C LEU A 245 -4.01 -0.56 -25.74
N GLY A 246 -4.31 -0.57 -24.44
CA GLY A 246 -3.94 0.48 -23.51
C GLY A 246 -2.54 0.30 -22.93
N GLU A 247 -1.91 1.41 -22.54
CA GLU A 247 -0.60 1.44 -21.88
C GLU A 247 -0.58 0.58 -20.61
N TRP A 248 -1.63 0.69 -19.78
CA TRP A 248 -1.83 -0.13 -18.59
C TRP A 248 -1.73 -1.63 -18.85
N TRP A 249 -2.37 -2.11 -19.91
CA TRP A 249 -2.34 -3.53 -20.26
C TRP A 249 -0.92 -3.98 -20.57
N GLY A 250 -0.22 -3.25 -21.45
CA GLY A 250 1.16 -3.53 -21.82
C GLY A 250 2.10 -3.55 -20.62
N SER A 251 2.01 -2.54 -19.73
CA SER A 251 2.89 -2.46 -18.57
C SER A 251 2.55 -3.50 -17.48
N LEU A 252 1.29 -3.92 -17.33
CA LEU A 252 0.92 -4.96 -16.36
C LEU A 252 1.29 -6.39 -16.84
N THR A 253 1.11 -6.69 -18.12
CA THR A 253 1.30 -8.05 -18.64
C THR A 253 2.70 -8.31 -19.19
N ASN A 254 3.36 -7.29 -19.76
CA ASN A 254 4.61 -7.47 -20.52
C ASN A 254 5.80 -6.80 -19.84
N ASP A 255 5.71 -5.53 -19.47
CA ASP A 255 6.81 -4.75 -18.88
C ASP A 255 6.42 -4.09 -17.55
N ARG A 256 6.65 -4.84 -16.46
CA ARG A 256 6.41 -4.39 -15.07
C ARG A 256 7.53 -3.48 -14.55
N GLY A 257 8.21 -2.78 -15.45
CA GLY A 257 9.34 -1.91 -15.17
C GLY A 257 8.93 -0.47 -14.87
N GLY A 258 9.64 0.47 -15.50
CA GLY A 258 9.52 1.90 -15.20
C GLY A 258 8.17 2.51 -15.58
N GLU A 259 7.53 2.03 -16.65
CA GLU A 259 6.25 2.55 -17.14
C GLU A 259 5.10 2.24 -16.18
N LEU A 260 5.01 1.00 -15.69
CA LEU A 260 4.00 0.62 -14.69
C LEU A 260 4.16 1.45 -13.41
N VAL A 261 5.41 1.69 -12.97
CA VAL A 261 5.67 2.58 -11.83
C VAL A 261 5.15 3.99 -12.09
N SER A 262 5.40 4.54 -13.28
CA SER A 262 4.92 5.86 -13.68
C SER A 262 3.40 5.96 -13.69
N LEU A 263 2.71 4.95 -14.24
CA LEU A 263 1.24 4.88 -14.27
C LEU A 263 0.63 4.80 -12.86
N LEU A 264 1.19 3.93 -12.00
CA LEU A 264 0.77 3.82 -10.60
C LEU A 264 1.02 5.11 -9.81
N ALA A 265 2.15 5.77 -10.05
CA ALA A 265 2.51 7.03 -9.39
C ALA A 265 1.59 8.19 -9.77
N ALA A 266 1.21 8.27 -11.05
CA ALA A 266 0.35 9.34 -11.56
C ALA A 266 -1.12 9.14 -11.19
N GLU A 267 -1.60 7.89 -11.18
CA GLU A 267 -3.04 7.62 -11.11
C GLU A 267 -3.50 6.92 -9.83
N VAL A 268 -2.73 5.96 -9.31
CA VAL A 268 -3.19 5.10 -8.20
C VAL A 268 -2.76 5.65 -6.84
N LEU A 269 -1.48 5.99 -6.67
CA LEU A 269 -0.95 6.48 -5.39
C LEU A 269 -1.64 7.75 -4.88
N PRO A 270 -1.95 8.77 -5.71
CA PRO A 270 -2.69 9.94 -5.26
C PRO A 270 -4.08 9.58 -4.72
N ARG A 271 -4.76 8.61 -5.32
CA ARG A 271 -6.10 8.17 -4.88
C ARG A 271 -6.04 7.31 -3.62
N PHE A 272 -4.99 6.50 -3.49
CA PHE A 272 -4.70 5.79 -2.25
C PHE A 272 -4.40 6.76 -1.11
N ASN A 273 -3.64 7.82 -1.38
CA ASN A 273 -3.33 8.88 -0.43
C ASN A 273 -4.59 9.64 0.02
N ALA A 274 -5.48 9.97 -0.93
CA ALA A 274 -6.78 10.59 -0.63
C ALA A 274 -7.65 9.67 0.25
N ALA A 275 -7.72 8.38 -0.06
CA ALA A 275 -8.45 7.40 0.74
C ALA A 275 -7.91 7.28 2.18
N LEU A 276 -6.58 7.31 2.35
CA LEU A 276 -5.94 7.33 3.67
C LEU A 276 -6.30 8.61 4.45
N ARG A 277 -6.24 9.77 3.79
CA ARG A 277 -6.58 11.07 4.37
C ARG A 277 -8.02 11.12 4.86
N VAL A 278 -8.96 10.68 4.02
CA VAL A 278 -10.39 10.64 4.37
C VAL A 278 -10.66 9.61 5.44
N SER A 279 -10.10 8.40 5.36
CA SER A 279 -10.26 7.41 6.44
C SER A 279 -9.68 7.89 7.77
N ALA A 280 -8.60 8.67 7.74
CA ALA A 280 -8.03 9.28 8.93
C ALA A 280 -8.90 10.40 9.51
N ALA A 281 -9.76 11.03 8.70
CA ALA A 281 -10.77 11.99 9.12
C ALA A 281 -12.07 11.31 9.60
N GLU A 282 -12.67 10.43 8.78
CA GLU A 282 -13.97 9.76 9.03
C GLU A 282 -13.97 8.80 10.23
N SER A 283 -12.82 8.27 10.64
CA SER A 283 -12.74 7.44 11.85
C SER A 283 -13.13 8.23 13.13
N ASP A 284 -13.44 9.51 13.01
CA ASP A 284 -14.05 10.35 14.04
C ASP A 284 -15.57 10.13 14.17
N GLU A 285 -16.30 9.75 13.10
CA GLU A 285 -17.78 9.74 13.10
C GLU A 285 -18.39 8.49 13.76
N MET A 286 -17.71 7.34 13.74
CA MET A 286 -18.24 6.11 14.36
C MET A 286 -18.04 6.08 15.88
N ALA A 287 -17.01 6.74 16.41
CA ALA A 287 -16.77 6.80 17.84
C ALA A 287 -17.76 7.75 18.54
N SER A 288 -18.08 8.90 17.93
CA SER A 288 -19.03 9.86 18.50
C SER A 288 -20.48 9.35 18.51
N ARG A 289 -20.84 8.43 17.62
CA ARG A 289 -22.22 7.90 17.51
C ARG A 289 -22.55 6.83 18.55
N ALA A 290 -21.55 6.24 19.20
CA ALA A 290 -21.75 5.28 20.28
C ALA A 290 -22.00 5.94 21.66
N CYS A 291 -21.72 7.24 21.81
CA CYS A 291 -21.92 7.96 23.07
C CYS A 291 -23.28 8.67 23.22
N PHE A 292 -24.20 8.57 22.24
CA PHE A 292 -25.48 9.29 22.28
C PHE A 292 -26.73 8.44 22.59
N ASP A 293 -26.60 7.14 22.83
CA ASP A 293 -27.74 6.27 23.18
C ASP A 293 -27.58 5.63 24.57
N SER A 294 -27.67 6.44 25.64
CA SER A 294 -27.97 5.93 26.99
C SER A 294 -28.51 7.02 27.95
N GLU A 295 -29.46 7.83 27.50
CA GLU A 295 -30.37 8.56 28.42
C GLU A 295 -31.82 8.26 28.06
N GLY A 296 -32.18 6.98 28.15
CA GLY A 296 -33.56 6.54 28.27
C GLY A 296 -33.92 6.45 29.74
N GLY A 297 -34.53 7.51 30.27
CA GLY A 297 -34.93 7.63 31.66
C GLY A 297 -35.88 6.52 32.11
N ASN A 298 -35.79 6.17 33.39
CA ASN A 298 -36.83 5.42 34.06
C ASN A 298 -37.39 6.27 35.21
N ILE A 299 -38.53 6.88 34.92
CA ILE A 299 -39.51 7.35 35.90
C ILE A 299 -40.48 6.20 36.14
N SER A 300 -40.42 5.56 37.30
CA SER A 300 -41.55 4.99 38.07
C SER A 300 -41.02 4.35 39.36
#